data_AF-A0A1F6TD78-F1
#
_entry.id   AF-A0A1F6TD78-F1
#
_cell.length_a   1.000
_cell.length_b   1.000
_cell.length_c   1.000
_cell.angle_alpha   90.00
_cell.angle_beta   90.00
_cell.angle_gamma   90.00
#
_symmetry.space_group_name_H-M   'P 1'
#
loop_
_entity.id
_entity.type
_entity.pdbx_description
1 polymer ?
#
loop_
_entity_poly.entity_id
_entity_poly.type
_entity_poly.pdbx_seq_one_letter_code
_entity_poly.pdbx_strand_id
1 'polypeptide(L)'
;MNADYIVGFPLSYRNDRWSVRARFYHQSSHLGDEFLLRVHPDRVNLSFESLETLVSYEWEQWRVYGGGEYLIFREPEELDPGILHAGIEYRASEPTWRIGTLGAARLVGGLDAKAWQQHDYDIAWSLKAGLEFRPQRQTEGHGRYWQLLLEFYDGPSPYGQFYTYEVRYWGLGLVLHL
;
A
#
# COMPACT_ATOMS: atom_id res chain seq x y z
N MET A 1 -17.22 7.80 9.90
CA MET A 1 -16.94 7.36 8.52
C MET A 1 -16.09 8.45 7.88
N ASN A 2 -14.91 8.10 7.36
CA ASN A 2 -13.99 9.02 6.65
C ASN A 2 -13.98 8.65 5.17
N ALA A 3 -13.85 9.63 4.28
CA ALA A 3 -13.60 9.46 2.87
C ALA A 3 -12.26 10.12 2.49
N ASP A 4 -11.29 9.30 2.09
CA ASP A 4 -9.99 9.75 1.60
C ASP A 4 -10.00 9.74 0.06
N TYR A 5 -9.65 10.86 -0.57
CA TYR A 5 -9.53 11.02 -2.02
C TYR A 5 -8.07 11.23 -2.40
N ILE A 6 -7.55 10.45 -3.36
CA ILE A 6 -6.17 10.55 -3.84
C ILE A 6 -6.19 10.71 -5.36
N VAL A 7 -5.49 11.72 -5.88
CA VAL A 7 -5.23 11.92 -7.31
C VAL A 7 -3.75 12.16 -7.50
N GLY A 8 -3.10 11.46 -8.43
CA GLY A 8 -1.67 11.64 -8.64
C GLY A 8 -1.17 11.22 -10.02
N PHE A 9 0.04 11.65 -10.32
CA PHE A 9 0.75 11.42 -11.57
C PHE A 9 2.01 10.59 -11.30
N PRO A 10 1.96 9.26 -11.50
CA PRO A 10 3.12 8.40 -11.34
C PRO A 10 3.97 8.38 -12.62
N LEU A 11 5.27 8.58 -12.46
CA LEU A 11 6.29 8.27 -13.46
C LEU A 11 7.07 7.05 -12.99
N SER A 12 7.15 6.02 -13.83
CA SER A 12 7.90 4.80 -13.52
C SER A 12 8.93 4.51 -14.61
N TYR A 13 10.14 4.14 -14.19
CA TYR A 13 11.21 3.70 -15.06
C TYR A 13 11.72 2.34 -14.58
N ARG A 14 11.91 1.41 -15.51
CA ARG A 14 12.47 0.08 -15.23
C ARG A 14 13.66 -0.18 -16.15
N ASN A 15 14.74 -0.66 -15.55
CA ASN A 15 15.91 -1.17 -16.25
C ASN A 15 16.32 -2.51 -15.63
N ASP A 16 16.01 -3.60 -16.34
CA ASP A 16 16.25 -4.97 -15.89
C ASP A 16 15.65 -5.25 -14.49
N ARG A 17 16.52 -5.45 -13.49
CA ARG A 17 16.16 -5.73 -12.09
C ARG A 17 15.82 -4.48 -11.28
N TRP A 18 16.20 -3.30 -11.75
CA TRP A 18 15.95 -2.04 -11.06
C TRP A 18 14.69 -1.38 -11.58
N SER A 19 13.83 -0.90 -10.67
CA SER A 19 12.71 -0.03 -11.01
C SER A 19 12.67 1.17 -10.07
N VAL A 20 12.35 2.34 -10.61
CA VAL A 20 12.16 3.59 -9.87
C VAL A 20 10.76 4.12 -10.17
N ARG A 21 10.04 4.55 -9.13
CA ARG A 21 8.78 5.27 -9.23
C ARG A 21 8.93 6.62 -8.55
N ALA A 22 8.57 7.69 -9.25
CA ALA A 22 8.29 8.98 -8.65
C ALA A 22 6.81 9.30 -8.83
N ARG A 23 6.16 9.86 -7.82
CA ARG A 23 4.73 10.20 -7.88
C ARG A 23 4.48 11.52 -7.17
N PHE A 24 3.94 12.49 -7.90
CA PHE A 24 3.30 13.65 -7.30
C PHE A 24 1.82 13.34 -7.12
N TYR A 25 1.27 13.53 -5.93
CA TYR A 25 -0.14 13.29 -5.66
C TYR A 25 -0.73 14.28 -4.67
N HIS A 26 -2.01 14.56 -4.82
CA HIS A 26 -2.85 15.28 -3.88
C HIS A 26 -3.74 14.27 -3.14
N GLN A 27 -3.79 14.37 -1.82
CA GLN A 27 -4.70 13.62 -0.97
C GLN A 27 -5.55 14.60 -0.15
N SER A 28 -6.85 14.38 -0.09
CA SER A 28 -7.76 15.09 0.81
C SER A 28 -8.67 14.14 1.55
N SER A 29 -8.93 14.41 2.83
CA SER A 29 -9.76 13.58 3.69
C SER A 29 -10.97 14.36 4.19
N HIS A 30 -12.16 13.78 4.03
CA HIS A 30 -13.43 14.39 4.40
C HIS A 30 -14.16 13.55 5.44
N LEU A 31 -14.62 14.21 6.51
CA LEU A 31 -15.45 13.58 7.54
C LEU A 31 -16.88 13.60 7.01
N GLY A 32 -17.57 12.47 7.01
CA GLY A 32 -18.96 12.43 6.54
C GLY A 32 -19.87 13.35 7.36
N ASP A 33 -20.69 14.16 6.68
CA ASP A 33 -21.59 15.15 7.30
C ASP A 33 -22.58 14.56 8.32
N GLU A 34 -22.81 13.25 8.29
CA GLU A 34 -23.67 12.51 9.23
C GLU A 34 -23.16 12.49 10.69
N PHE A 35 -21.84 12.70 10.92
CA PHE A 35 -21.29 12.85 12.27
C PHE A 35 -21.36 14.28 12.81
N LEU A 36 -21.47 15.29 11.92
CA LEU A 36 -21.51 16.71 12.29
C LEU A 36 -22.83 17.08 12.98
N LEU A 37 -23.92 16.38 12.68
CA LEU A 37 -25.25 16.66 13.23
C LEU A 37 -25.46 16.19 14.67
N ARG A 38 -24.51 15.44 15.28
CA ARG A 38 -24.68 14.92 16.65
C ARG A 38 -23.61 15.32 17.66
N VAL A 39 -22.37 15.66 17.26
CA VAL A 39 -21.25 15.76 18.23
C VAL A 39 -20.37 17.01 18.10
N HIS A 40 -20.53 17.88 17.09
CA HIS A 40 -19.69 19.09 16.90
C HIS A 40 -18.17 18.87 17.14
N PRO A 41 -17.51 17.85 16.56
CA PRO A 41 -16.06 17.74 16.67
C PRO A 41 -15.37 18.84 15.86
N ASP A 42 -14.21 19.32 16.33
CA ASP A 42 -13.38 20.27 15.59
C ASP A 42 -12.98 19.66 14.23
N ARG A 43 -13.34 20.36 13.15
CA ARG A 43 -13.12 19.90 11.77
C ARG A 43 -11.64 20.05 11.42
N VAL A 44 -10.88 18.96 11.42
CA VAL A 44 -9.54 18.92 10.82
C VAL A 44 -9.68 18.51 9.35
N ASN A 45 -9.56 19.50 8.45
CA ASN A 45 -9.39 19.23 7.02
C ASN A 45 -7.95 18.78 6.81
N LEU A 46 -7.73 17.47 6.65
CA LEU A 46 -6.43 16.96 6.24
C LEU A 46 -6.37 17.00 4.71
N SER A 47 -5.49 17.84 4.17
CA SER A 47 -5.23 17.91 2.73
C SER A 47 -3.75 18.12 2.49
N PHE A 48 -3.13 17.34 1.62
CA PHE A 48 -1.72 17.54 1.30
C PHE A 48 -1.36 17.10 -0.12
N GLU A 49 -0.35 17.75 -0.67
CA GLU A 49 0.34 17.39 -1.89
C GLU A 49 1.70 16.81 -1.52
N SER A 50 1.99 15.61 -2.01
CA SER A 50 3.21 14.88 -1.67
C SER A 50 3.97 14.46 -2.93
N LEU A 51 5.30 14.48 -2.83
CA LEU A 51 6.21 13.84 -3.76
C LEU A 51 6.77 12.57 -3.14
N GLU A 52 6.37 11.42 -3.67
CA GLU A 52 6.91 10.10 -3.31
C GLU A 52 7.98 9.69 -4.33
N THR A 53 9.06 9.09 -3.84
CA THR A 53 10.02 8.36 -4.66
C THR A 53 10.34 7.01 -4.03
N LEU A 54 10.22 5.94 -4.82
CA LEU A 54 10.59 4.58 -4.43
C LEU A 54 11.56 3.99 -5.45
N VAL A 55 12.57 3.29 -4.95
CA VAL A 55 13.49 2.46 -5.73
C VAL A 55 13.28 1.02 -5.33
N SER A 56 13.30 0.10 -6.29
CA SER A 56 13.17 -1.32 -6.04
C SER A 56 14.18 -2.13 -6.84
N TYR A 57 14.57 -3.26 -6.27
CA TYR A 57 15.47 -4.23 -6.87
C TYR A 57 14.86 -5.63 -6.79
N GLU A 58 14.78 -6.30 -7.94
CA GLU A 58 14.28 -7.67 -8.07
C GLU A 58 15.46 -8.66 -8.12
N TRP A 59 15.43 -9.67 -7.25
CA TRP A 59 16.37 -10.79 -7.24
C TRP A 59 15.62 -12.09 -7.03
N GLU A 60 15.68 -12.97 -8.04
CA GLU A 60 14.99 -14.27 -8.04
C GLU A 60 13.48 -14.13 -7.78
N GLN A 61 12.99 -14.64 -6.66
CA GLN A 61 11.58 -14.56 -6.25
C GLN A 61 11.30 -13.37 -5.33
N TRP A 62 12.30 -12.55 -5.05
CA TRP A 62 12.23 -11.45 -4.10
C TRP A 62 12.28 -10.09 -4.79
N ARG A 63 11.59 -9.13 -4.21
CA ARG A 63 11.71 -7.72 -4.55
C ARG A 63 11.87 -6.93 -3.26
N VAL A 64 12.93 -6.16 -3.16
CA VAL A 64 13.11 -5.19 -2.07
C VAL A 64 12.87 -3.80 -2.62
N TYR A 65 12.30 -2.93 -1.80
CA TYR A 65 12.12 -1.53 -2.17
C TYR A 65 12.28 -0.60 -0.98
N GLY A 66 12.61 0.64 -1.29
CA GLY A 66 12.82 1.68 -0.29
C GLY A 66 12.76 3.06 -0.92
N GLY A 67 12.45 4.04 -0.09
CA GLY A 67 12.41 5.44 -0.44
C GLY A 67 11.61 6.22 0.59
N GLY A 68 10.89 7.24 0.11
CA GLY A 68 10.14 8.09 1.00
C GLY A 68 9.25 9.07 0.26
N GLU A 69 8.52 9.83 1.07
CA GLU A 69 7.57 10.82 0.62
C GLU A 69 7.85 12.13 1.37
N TYR A 70 7.62 13.24 0.70
CA TYR A 70 7.74 14.56 1.30
C TYR A 70 6.50 15.38 0.96
N LEU A 71 5.79 15.83 1.99
CA LEU A 71 4.64 16.72 1.84
C LEU A 71 5.16 18.11 1.42
N ILE A 72 4.83 18.52 0.20
CA ILE A 72 5.20 19.81 -0.39
C ILE A 72 4.25 20.90 0.09
N PHE A 73 2.95 20.61 0.02
CA PHE A 73 1.89 21.48 0.51
C PHE A 73 1.01 20.65 1.44
N ARG A 74 0.55 21.26 2.53
CA ARG A 74 -0.17 20.55 3.58
C ARG A 74 -1.04 21.50 4.37
N GLU A 75 -2.21 21.02 4.72
CA GLU A 75 -3.14 21.64 5.63
C GLU A 75 -3.56 20.57 6.65
N PRO A 76 -3.36 20.83 7.97
CA PRO A 76 -2.70 22.00 8.57
C PRO A 76 -1.17 22.08 8.27
N GLU A 77 -0.60 23.29 8.27
CA GLU A 77 0.83 23.53 7.93
C GLU A 77 1.80 22.92 8.94
N GLU A 78 1.34 22.62 10.16
CA GLU A 78 2.09 22.04 11.27
C GLU A 78 2.42 20.55 11.07
N LEU A 79 1.80 19.88 10.09
CA LEU A 79 2.06 18.45 9.83
C LEU A 79 3.52 18.21 9.49
N ASP A 80 4.19 17.25 10.11
CA ASP A 80 5.56 16.94 9.71
C ASP A 80 5.64 16.31 8.31
N PRO A 81 6.61 16.71 7.46
CA PRO A 81 6.55 16.38 6.03
C PRO A 81 7.14 15.02 5.65
N GLY A 82 8.05 14.47 6.44
CA GLY A 82 8.89 13.36 6.03
C GLY A 82 8.24 12.01 6.28
N ILE A 83 8.15 11.18 5.25
CA ILE A 83 7.71 9.79 5.35
C ILE A 83 8.81 8.88 4.79
N LEU A 84 9.21 7.88 5.56
CA LEU A 84 10.08 6.79 5.09
C LEU A 84 9.22 5.58 4.74
N HIS A 85 9.59 4.90 3.66
CA HIS A 85 8.86 3.74 3.17
C HIS A 85 9.82 2.67 2.66
N ALA A 86 9.71 1.46 3.17
CA ALA A 86 10.49 0.32 2.71
C ALA A 86 9.68 -0.98 2.80
N GLY A 87 10.12 -1.98 2.04
CA GLY A 87 9.48 -3.29 2.12
C GLY A 87 10.22 -4.36 1.34
N ILE A 88 9.73 -5.58 1.53
CA ILE A 88 10.19 -6.78 0.84
C ILE A 88 8.97 -7.59 0.41
N GLU A 89 8.99 -8.07 -0.81
CA GLU A 89 7.97 -8.91 -1.41
C GLU A 89 8.61 -10.23 -1.84
N TYR A 90 7.85 -11.31 -1.71
CA TYR A 90 8.15 -12.64 -2.20
C TYR A 90 7.05 -13.12 -3.13
N ARG A 91 7.46 -13.71 -4.25
CA ARG A 91 6.57 -14.35 -5.20
C ARG A 91 7.24 -15.56 -5.81
N ALA A 92 6.76 -16.74 -5.45
CA ALA A 92 7.31 -18.00 -5.97
C ALA A 92 7.28 -18.01 -7.52
N SER A 93 8.43 -18.34 -8.13
CA SER A 93 8.59 -18.40 -9.58
C SER A 93 7.75 -19.54 -10.18
N GLU A 94 7.76 -20.69 -9.50
CA GLU A 94 7.03 -21.88 -9.88
C GLU A 94 5.74 -22.08 -9.08
N PRO A 95 4.71 -22.73 -9.67
CA PRO A 95 3.54 -23.17 -8.93
C PRO A 95 3.92 -24.08 -7.76
N THR A 96 3.54 -23.69 -6.56
CA THR A 96 3.67 -24.53 -5.35
C THR A 96 2.65 -25.67 -5.37
N TRP A 97 1.47 -25.45 -5.96
CA TRP A 97 0.44 -26.48 -6.15
C TRP A 97 -0.15 -26.42 -7.56
N ARG A 98 -0.34 -27.60 -8.17
CA ARG A 98 -1.09 -27.75 -9.42
C ARG A 98 -2.45 -28.37 -9.12
N ILE A 99 -3.52 -27.74 -9.57
CA ILE A 99 -4.89 -28.14 -9.30
C ILE A 99 -5.47 -28.69 -10.60
N GLY A 100 -5.09 -29.93 -10.93
CA GLY A 100 -5.58 -30.66 -12.11
C GLY A 100 -5.53 -29.83 -13.39
N THR A 101 -6.67 -29.72 -14.09
CA THR A 101 -6.87 -28.89 -15.29
C THR A 101 -7.36 -27.47 -14.97
N LEU A 102 -7.58 -27.13 -13.69
CA LEU A 102 -8.17 -25.86 -13.27
C LEU A 102 -7.11 -24.75 -13.25
N GLY A 103 -5.89 -25.05 -12.82
CA GLY A 103 -4.84 -24.04 -12.71
C GLY A 103 -3.72 -24.40 -11.76
N ALA A 104 -2.95 -23.38 -11.41
CA ALA A 104 -1.77 -23.45 -10.56
C ALA A 104 -1.83 -22.37 -9.48
N ALA A 105 -1.50 -22.74 -8.24
CA ALA A 105 -1.35 -21.82 -7.13
C ALA A 105 0.13 -21.66 -6.77
N ARG A 106 0.54 -20.46 -6.37
CA ARG A 106 1.90 -20.14 -5.90
C ARG A 106 1.84 -19.30 -4.64
N LEU A 107 2.87 -19.44 -3.80
CA LEU A 107 3.02 -18.62 -2.60
C LEU A 107 3.41 -17.18 -2.95
N VAL A 108 2.76 -16.25 -2.28
CA VAL A 108 3.06 -14.82 -2.33
C VAL A 108 3.04 -14.23 -0.93
N GLY A 109 3.83 -13.19 -0.71
CA GLY A 109 3.75 -12.41 0.52
C GLY A 109 4.61 -11.17 0.44
N GLY A 110 4.46 -10.29 1.43
CA GLY A 110 5.25 -9.10 1.56
C GLY A 110 5.13 -8.49 2.94
N LEU A 111 6.20 -7.81 3.34
CA LEU A 111 6.27 -7.00 4.54
C LEU A 111 6.58 -5.57 4.11
N ASP A 112 5.73 -4.65 4.55
CA ASP A 112 5.81 -3.22 4.27
C ASP A 112 5.96 -2.47 5.59
N ALA A 113 6.80 -1.44 5.58
CA ALA A 113 7.06 -0.57 6.72
C ALA A 113 6.98 0.89 6.28
N LYS A 114 6.15 1.66 6.97
CA LYS A 114 6.08 3.13 6.82
C LYS A 114 6.35 3.80 8.15
N ALA A 115 7.15 4.85 8.13
CA ALA A 115 7.43 5.67 9.30
C ALA A 115 7.23 7.14 8.95
N TRP A 116 6.27 7.79 9.61
CA TRP A 116 5.96 9.19 9.38
C TRP A 116 6.59 10.03 10.50
N GLN A 117 7.31 11.07 10.14
CA GLN A 117 7.90 12.04 11.06
C GLN A 117 6.89 12.61 12.07
N GLN A 118 5.62 12.76 11.68
CA GLN A 118 4.53 13.24 12.54
C GLN A 118 4.30 12.36 13.79
N HIS A 119 4.77 11.11 13.76
CA HIS A 119 4.70 10.14 14.84
C HIS A 119 6.10 9.78 15.35
N ASP A 120 7.04 10.71 15.30
CA ASP A 120 8.43 10.49 15.72
C ASP A 120 9.10 9.30 15.00
N TYR A 121 8.66 9.01 13.77
CA TYR A 121 9.05 7.84 12.98
C TYR A 121 8.72 6.48 13.63
N ASP A 122 7.66 6.41 14.44
CA ASP A 122 7.08 5.13 14.82
C ASP A 122 6.66 4.34 13.57
N ILE A 123 6.96 3.05 13.57
CA ILE A 123 6.90 2.21 12.37
C ILE A 123 5.55 1.52 12.29
N ALA A 124 4.78 1.87 11.27
CA ALA A 124 3.64 1.10 10.83
C ALA A 124 4.09 -0.12 10.03
N TRP A 125 3.76 -1.31 10.52
CA TRP A 125 4.03 -2.58 9.85
C TRP A 125 2.77 -3.11 9.15
N SER A 126 2.91 -3.51 7.89
CA SER A 126 1.88 -4.27 7.17
C SER A 126 2.47 -5.55 6.61
N LEU A 127 1.90 -6.68 7.02
CA LEU A 127 2.25 -7.99 6.52
C LEU A 127 1.09 -8.54 5.69
N LYS A 128 1.38 -9.01 4.48
CA LYS A 128 0.42 -9.74 3.65
C LYS A 128 1.03 -11.06 3.20
N ALA A 129 0.28 -12.15 3.29
CA ALA A 129 0.74 -13.46 2.83
C ALA A 129 -0.42 -14.32 2.35
N GLY A 130 -0.19 -15.13 1.32
CA GLY A 130 -1.24 -16.02 0.82
C GLY A 130 -0.91 -16.68 -0.51
N LEU A 131 -1.94 -16.88 -1.31
CA LEU A 131 -1.88 -17.68 -2.54
C LEU A 131 -2.32 -16.88 -3.74
N GLU A 132 -1.50 -16.91 -4.80
CA GLU A 132 -1.88 -16.46 -6.13
C GLU A 132 -2.31 -17.67 -6.97
N PHE A 133 -3.53 -17.64 -7.52
CA PHE A 133 -4.05 -18.67 -8.41
C PHE A 133 -4.13 -18.18 -9.86
N ARG A 134 -3.60 -19.00 -10.78
CA ARG A 134 -3.62 -18.79 -12.23
C ARG A 134 -4.39 -19.91 -12.93
N PRO A 135 -5.47 -19.60 -13.66
CA PRO A 135 -6.21 -20.59 -14.45
C PRO A 135 -5.37 -21.20 -15.59
N GLN A 136 -5.51 -22.50 -15.84
CA GLN A 136 -4.69 -23.24 -16.81
C GLN A 136 -4.94 -22.85 -18.27
N ARG A 137 -6.11 -22.29 -18.61
CA ARG A 137 -6.41 -21.84 -19.98
C ARG A 137 -5.54 -20.67 -20.47
N GLN A 138 -4.70 -20.08 -19.61
CA GLN A 138 -3.97 -18.85 -19.88
C GLN A 138 -2.45 -18.98 -19.66
N THR A 139 -1.91 -20.20 -19.75
CA THR A 139 -0.45 -20.43 -19.64
C THR A 139 0.38 -19.80 -20.77
N GLU A 140 -0.24 -19.28 -21.82
CA GLU A 140 0.42 -18.50 -22.88
C GLU A 140 -0.08 -17.04 -22.84
N GLY A 141 0.62 -16.18 -22.10
CA GLY A 141 0.37 -14.73 -22.07
C GLY A 141 0.29 -14.10 -20.67
N HIS A 142 -0.02 -12.80 -20.62
CA HIS A 142 -0.37 -12.08 -19.39
C HIS A 142 -1.78 -12.51 -18.94
N GLY A 143 -1.88 -13.71 -18.39
CA GLY A 143 -3.14 -14.30 -17.92
C GLY A 143 -3.66 -13.65 -16.65
N ARG A 144 -4.99 -13.63 -16.52
CA ARG A 144 -5.73 -13.28 -15.31
C ARG A 144 -5.28 -14.14 -14.16
N TYR A 145 -5.20 -13.53 -13.00
CA TYR A 145 -4.94 -14.24 -11.76
C TYR A 145 -5.68 -13.55 -10.61
N TRP A 146 -5.89 -14.30 -9.55
CA TRP A 146 -6.43 -13.75 -8.32
C TRP A 146 -5.59 -14.17 -7.14
N GLN A 147 -5.59 -13.35 -6.10
CA GLN A 147 -4.83 -13.59 -4.88
C GLN A 147 -5.79 -13.60 -3.69
N LEU A 148 -5.64 -14.61 -2.83
CA LEU A 148 -6.26 -14.63 -1.50
C LEU A 148 -5.16 -14.39 -0.48
N LEU A 149 -5.28 -13.31 0.30
CA LEU A 149 -4.25 -12.83 1.22
C LEU A 149 -4.81 -12.72 2.63
N LEU A 150 -4.04 -13.21 3.60
CA LEU A 150 -4.15 -12.79 5.00
C LEU A 150 -3.36 -11.50 5.15
N GLU A 151 -3.96 -10.53 5.84
CA GLU A 151 -3.36 -9.23 6.10
C GLU A 151 -3.26 -8.99 7.60
N PHE A 152 -2.14 -8.45 8.04
CA PHE A 152 -1.93 -7.96 9.40
C PHE A 152 -1.38 -6.54 9.32
N TYR A 153 -1.86 -5.69 10.22
CA TYR A 153 -1.40 -4.31 10.34
C TYR A 153 -1.21 -3.95 11.82
N ASP A 154 -0.15 -3.20 12.10
CA ASP A 154 0.18 -2.69 13.43
C ASP A 154 0.93 -1.35 13.32
N GLY A 155 0.34 -0.27 13.83
CA GLY A 155 0.98 1.05 13.91
C GLY A 155 0.00 2.22 13.73
N PRO A 156 0.52 3.44 13.47
CA PRO A 156 -0.30 4.63 13.23
C PRO A 156 -1.30 4.42 12.10
N SER A 157 -2.52 4.93 12.23
CA SER A 157 -3.59 4.70 11.26
C SER A 157 -3.20 5.19 9.86
N PRO A 158 -3.40 4.36 8.81
CA PRO A 158 -3.11 4.77 7.45
C PRO A 158 -4.18 5.71 6.86
N TYR A 159 -5.27 5.95 7.60
CA TYR A 159 -6.43 6.71 7.14
C TYR A 159 -6.36 8.14 7.62
N GLY A 160 -6.54 9.08 6.68
CA GLY A 160 -6.13 10.47 6.85
C GLY A 160 -6.61 11.10 8.15
N GLN A 161 -7.91 11.16 8.42
CA GLN A 161 -8.41 11.84 9.63
C GLN A 161 -8.11 11.14 10.95
N PHE A 162 -7.69 9.88 10.90
CA PHE A 162 -7.39 9.10 12.09
C PHE A 162 -5.88 8.89 12.27
N TYR A 163 -5.03 9.63 11.54
CA TYR A 163 -3.58 9.46 11.57
C TYR A 163 -2.98 9.46 12.98
N THR A 164 -3.59 10.16 13.93
CA THR A 164 -3.19 10.22 15.35
C THR A 164 -3.47 8.94 16.15
N TYR A 165 -4.24 7.99 15.63
CA TYR A 165 -4.60 6.76 16.34
C TYR A 165 -3.69 5.59 15.95
N GLU A 166 -3.31 4.77 16.92
CA GLU A 166 -2.74 3.45 16.65
C GLU A 166 -3.86 2.45 16.33
N VAL A 167 -3.62 1.61 15.35
CA VAL A 167 -4.54 0.53 14.96
C VAL A 167 -3.80 -0.77 14.76
N ARG A 168 -4.45 -1.85 15.20
CA ARG A 168 -3.99 -3.22 14.98
C ARG A 168 -5.16 -4.06 14.50
N TYR A 169 -4.98 -4.74 13.37
CA TYR A 169 -6.03 -5.60 12.83
C TYR A 169 -5.49 -6.76 12.02
N TRP A 170 -6.37 -7.75 11.83
CA TRP A 170 -6.22 -8.83 10.88
C TRP A 170 -7.31 -8.72 9.82
N GLY A 171 -6.97 -9.04 8.58
CA GLY A 171 -7.85 -8.92 7.43
C GLY A 171 -7.71 -10.08 6.46
N LEU A 172 -8.69 -10.19 5.57
CA LEU A 172 -8.68 -11.08 4.43
C LEU A 172 -8.88 -10.24 3.17
N GLY A 173 -7.94 -10.34 2.23
CA GLY A 173 -7.95 -9.64 0.95
C GLY A 173 -8.19 -10.60 -0.21
N LEU A 174 -9.06 -10.21 -1.13
CA LEU A 174 -9.18 -10.83 -2.45
C LEU A 174 -8.78 -9.81 -3.50
N VAL A 175 -7.70 -10.07 -4.22
CA VAL A 175 -7.20 -9.19 -5.29
C VAL A 175 -7.42 -9.85 -6.64
N LEU A 176 -8.04 -9.12 -7.57
CA LEU A 176 -8.36 -9.59 -8.90
C LEU A 176 -7.50 -8.84 -9.93
N HIS A 177 -6.71 -9.58 -10.70
CA HIS A 177 -5.95 -9.06 -11.82
C HIS A 177 -6.59 -9.60 -13.11
N LEU A 178 -7.32 -8.71 -13.81
CA LEU A 178 -8.21 -9.02 -14.94
C LEU A 178 -7.58 -8.82 -16.32
#